data_AF-A0A850A5B3-F1
#
_entry.id   AF-A0A850A5B3-F1
#
_cell.length_a   1.000
_cell.length_b   1.000
_cell.length_c   1.000
_cell.angle_alpha   90.00
_cell.angle_beta   90.00
_cell.angle_gamma   90.00
#
_symmetry.space_group_name_H-M   'P 1'
#
loop_
_entity.id
_entity.type
_entity.pdbx_description
1 polymer ?
#
loop_
_entity_poly.entity_id
_entity_poly.type
_entity_poly.pdbx_seq_one_letter_code
_entity_poly.pdbx_strand_id
1 'polypeptide(L)'
;MDTSLLFGEWLKRRRKSLDLTQGQLAQRIHCSLSAIKRMEAGDLAPSRQLAEGIACALDVPAHAQAAFIAFARTPHATASADAFEAPSPLAPPAKRFHLPAPLTGLVGREREVQAMCLLLRKPHVRLITLTGPPGAGKTRLALAAAERLESSFRDGVCFAPLAPISDPALVVSAIARALEISESSGRDLLAVLREFLCNK
;
A
#
# COMPACT_ATOMS: atom_id res chain seq x y z
N MET A 1 12.41 -1.02 3.76
CA MET A 1 13.03 0.29 4.05
C MET A 1 12.68 1.21 2.89
N ASP A 2 11.75 2.13 3.07
CA ASP A 2 11.35 3.09 2.04
C ASP A 2 12.45 4.15 1.88
N THR A 3 13.36 3.94 0.92
CA THR A 3 14.34 4.95 0.55
C THR A 3 13.67 5.96 -0.37
N SER A 4 13.37 7.15 0.16
CA SER A 4 12.96 8.31 -0.64
C SER A 4 14.15 8.82 -1.44
N LEU A 5 13.99 8.89 -2.77
CA LEU A 5 15.03 9.27 -3.73
C LEU A 5 14.63 10.54 -4.48
N LEU A 6 15.61 11.38 -4.80
CA LEU A 6 15.44 12.48 -5.75
C LEU A 6 15.34 11.94 -7.18
N PHE A 7 14.81 12.75 -8.10
CA PHE A 7 14.62 12.34 -9.51
C PHE A 7 15.90 11.78 -10.15
N GLY A 8 17.06 12.43 -9.98
CA GLY A 8 18.31 11.97 -10.58
C GLY A 8 18.78 10.61 -10.04
N GLU A 9 18.63 10.39 -8.74
CA GLU A 9 18.96 9.12 -8.08
C GLU A 9 18.02 8.01 -8.51
N TRP A 10 16.71 8.31 -8.56
CA TRP A 10 15.67 7.41 -9.04
C TRP A 10 15.94 7.01 -10.50
N LEU A 11 16.21 7.99 -11.38
CA LEU A 11 16.51 7.78 -12.80
C LEU A 11 17.72 6.84 -12.98
N LYS A 12 18.80 7.10 -12.24
CA LYS A 12 20.02 6.29 -12.28
C LYS A 12 19.77 4.86 -11.82
N ARG A 13 18.97 4.66 -10.75
CA ARG A 13 18.63 3.34 -10.23
C ARG A 13 17.74 2.57 -11.21
N ARG A 14 16.68 3.19 -11.73
CA ARG A 14 15.75 2.57 -12.68
C ARG A 14 16.44 2.19 -13.99
N ARG A 15 17.31 3.08 -14.50
CA ARG A 15 18.10 2.78 -15.70
C ARG A 15 18.99 1.54 -15.49
N LYS A 16 19.66 1.44 -14.34
CA LYS A 16 20.50 0.28 -14.00
C LYS A 16 19.70 -1.01 -13.83
N SER A 17 18.49 -0.96 -13.25
CA SER A 17 17.66 -2.17 -13.10
C SER A 17 17.12 -2.70 -14.43
N LEU A 18 17.10 -1.86 -15.48
CA LEU A 18 16.75 -2.25 -16.85
C LEU A 18 17.99 -2.58 -17.71
N ASP A 19 19.18 -2.71 -17.10
CA ASP A 19 20.46 -2.95 -17.78
C ASP A 19 20.79 -1.93 -18.90
N LEU A 20 20.31 -0.70 -18.76
CA LEU A 20 20.55 0.38 -19.72
C LEU A 20 21.78 1.19 -19.32
N THR A 21 22.64 1.51 -20.30
CA THR A 21 23.67 2.55 -20.16
C THR A 21 23.06 3.94 -20.34
N GLN A 22 23.74 4.98 -19.83
CA GLN A 22 23.31 6.37 -20.05
C GLN A 22 23.19 6.71 -21.55
N GLY A 23 24.07 6.14 -22.39
CA GLY A 23 24.05 6.33 -23.84
C GLY A 23 22.85 5.65 -24.52
N GLN A 24 22.52 4.42 -24.12
CA GLN A 24 21.33 3.73 -24.64
C GLN A 24 20.04 4.45 -24.25
N LEU A 25 19.94 4.97 -23.01
CA LEU A 25 18.79 5.76 -22.60
C LEU A 25 18.69 7.06 -23.43
N ALA A 26 19.81 7.77 -23.61
CA ALA A 26 19.87 8.99 -24.42
C ALA A 26 19.40 8.74 -25.87
N GLN A 27 19.85 7.64 -26.48
CA GLN A 27 19.42 7.24 -27.83
C GLN A 27 17.92 6.94 -27.89
N ARG A 28 17.37 6.21 -26.90
CA ARG A 28 15.94 5.86 -26.86
C ARG A 28 15.01 7.08 -26.76
N ILE A 29 15.42 8.12 -26.04
CA ILE A 29 14.61 9.34 -25.86
C ILE A 29 15.06 10.48 -26.79
N HIS A 30 15.92 10.18 -27.76
CA HIS A 30 16.46 11.14 -28.73
C HIS A 30 17.09 12.40 -28.09
N CYS A 31 17.81 12.23 -26.97
CA CYS A 31 18.51 13.32 -26.28
C CYS A 31 20.03 13.11 -26.24
N SER A 32 20.77 14.12 -25.77
CA SER A 32 22.22 14.01 -25.61
C SER A 32 22.61 13.21 -24.36
N LEU A 33 23.75 12.51 -24.41
CA LEU A 33 24.33 11.83 -23.26
C LEU A 33 24.62 12.81 -22.10
N SER A 34 25.04 14.03 -22.42
CA SER A 34 25.29 15.09 -21.43
C SER A 34 24.01 15.52 -20.70
N ALA A 35 22.84 15.52 -21.37
CA ALA A 35 21.57 15.80 -20.72
C ALA A 35 21.20 14.70 -19.71
N ILE A 36 21.37 13.42 -20.06
CA ILE A 36 21.15 12.30 -19.12
C ILE A 36 22.07 12.43 -17.90
N LYS A 37 23.36 12.71 -18.11
CA LYS A 37 24.32 12.88 -17.00
C LYS A 37 23.90 13.99 -16.04
N ARG A 38 23.50 15.14 -16.56
CA ARG A 38 23.03 16.27 -15.74
C ARG A 38 21.73 15.98 -15.00
N MET A 39 20.80 15.26 -15.64
CA MET A 39 19.56 14.83 -14.97
C MET A 39 19.84 13.84 -13.84
N GLU A 40 20.73 12.85 -14.05
CA GLU A 40 21.13 11.92 -12.99
C GLU A 40 21.92 12.58 -11.85
N ALA A 41 22.64 13.67 -12.14
CA ALA A 41 23.32 14.49 -11.13
C ALA A 41 22.36 15.43 -10.37
N GLY A 42 21.13 15.63 -10.87
CA GLY A 42 20.16 16.58 -10.32
C GLY A 42 20.33 18.03 -10.80
N ASP A 43 21.24 18.29 -11.74
CA ASP A 43 21.58 19.62 -12.26
C ASP A 43 20.65 20.12 -13.37
N LEU A 44 19.70 19.28 -13.80
CA LEU A 44 18.79 19.58 -14.89
C LEU A 44 17.44 18.90 -14.65
N ALA A 45 16.37 19.70 -14.63
CA ALA A 45 15.01 19.18 -14.71
C ALA A 45 14.62 18.98 -16.19
N PRO A 46 14.06 17.82 -16.57
CA PRO A 46 13.57 17.59 -17.93
C PRO A 46 12.38 18.51 -18.29
N SER A 47 12.22 18.79 -19.58
CA SER A 47 10.97 19.35 -20.10
C SER A 47 9.83 18.33 -20.00
N ARG A 48 8.58 18.76 -20.18
CA ARG A 48 7.42 17.85 -20.19
C ARG A 48 7.57 16.73 -21.21
N GLN A 49 7.90 17.09 -22.45
CA GLN A 49 8.07 16.14 -23.55
C GLN A 49 9.23 15.17 -23.29
N LEU A 50 10.33 15.66 -22.70
CA LEU A 50 11.45 14.80 -22.33
C LEU A 50 11.09 13.85 -21.17
N ALA A 51 10.33 14.32 -20.19
CA ALA A 51 9.83 13.49 -19.08
C ALA A 51 8.87 12.41 -19.58
N GLU A 52 8.00 12.71 -20.54
CA GLU A 52 7.13 11.73 -21.21
C GLU A 52 7.96 10.67 -21.96
N GLY A 53 8.99 11.10 -22.70
CA GLY A 53 9.93 10.19 -23.37
C GLY A 53 10.68 9.29 -22.39
N ILE A 54 11.14 9.83 -21.26
CA ILE A 54 11.79 9.06 -20.18
C ILE A 54 10.83 8.05 -19.57
N ALA A 55 9.59 8.45 -19.28
CA ALA A 55 8.56 7.55 -18.74
C ALA A 55 8.33 6.36 -19.66
N CYS A 56 8.20 6.62 -20.97
CA CYS A 56 8.04 5.58 -21.97
C CYS A 56 9.28 4.67 -22.07
N ALA A 57 10.49 5.22 -22.04
CA ALA A 57 11.73 4.44 -22.18
C ALA A 57 12.09 3.58 -20.96
N LEU A 58 11.51 3.89 -19.79
CA LEU A 58 11.73 3.19 -18.51
C LEU A 58 10.53 2.33 -18.07
N ASP A 59 9.59 2.10 -18.98
CA ASP A 59 8.38 1.29 -18.76
C ASP A 59 7.51 1.77 -17.58
N VAL A 60 7.35 3.09 -17.44
CA VAL A 60 6.44 3.67 -16.44
C VAL A 60 4.98 3.43 -16.87
N PRO A 61 4.14 2.79 -16.02
CA PRO A 61 2.75 2.48 -16.35
C PRO A 61 1.93 3.73 -16.69
N ALA A 62 0.99 3.61 -17.64
CA ALA A 62 0.14 4.72 -18.08
C ALA A 62 -0.58 5.44 -16.92
N HIS A 63 -1.03 4.69 -15.90
CA HIS A 63 -1.69 5.27 -14.72
C HIS A 63 -0.74 6.08 -13.82
N ALA A 64 0.57 5.84 -13.89
CA ALA A 64 1.60 6.49 -13.08
C ALA A 64 2.34 7.62 -13.83
N GLN A 65 2.17 7.74 -15.15
CA GLN A 65 2.88 8.71 -15.99
C GLN A 65 2.66 10.17 -15.54
N ALA A 66 1.42 10.55 -15.19
CA ALA A 66 1.12 11.91 -14.75
C ALA A 66 1.88 12.29 -13.46
N ALA A 67 1.92 11.37 -12.50
CA ALA A 67 2.66 11.54 -11.26
C ALA A 67 4.18 11.56 -11.50
N PHE A 68 4.67 10.69 -12.39
CA PHE A 68 6.08 10.69 -12.79
C PHE A 68 6.52 12.00 -13.44
N ILE A 69 5.73 12.55 -14.36
CA ILE A 69 6.03 13.83 -15.01
C ILE A 69 6.06 14.98 -13.98
N ALA A 70 5.14 14.97 -13.01
CA ALA A 70 5.16 15.95 -11.92
C ALA A 70 6.42 15.81 -11.05
N PHE A 71 6.77 14.58 -10.67
CA PHE A 71 7.98 14.27 -9.91
C PHE A 71 9.26 14.72 -10.64
N ALA A 72 9.40 14.36 -11.92
CA ALA A 72 10.58 14.68 -12.73
C ALA A 72 10.80 16.20 -12.91
N ARG A 73 9.71 16.98 -12.94
CA ARG A 73 9.75 18.41 -13.21
C ARG A 73 9.82 19.27 -11.95
N THR A 74 9.55 18.69 -10.78
CA THR A 74 9.52 19.43 -9.51
C THR A 74 10.90 19.33 -8.84
N PRO A 75 11.62 20.45 -8.66
CA PRO A 75 12.89 20.44 -7.93
C PRO A 75 12.67 19.92 -6.51
N HIS A 76 13.61 19.11 -6.01
CA HIS A 76 13.57 18.52 -4.66
C HIS A 76 12.38 17.59 -4.35
N ALA A 77 11.54 17.23 -5.33
CA ALA A 77 10.54 16.19 -5.11
C ALA A 77 11.25 14.85 -4.86
N THR A 78 10.73 14.09 -3.89
CA THR A 78 11.22 12.75 -3.56
C THR A 78 10.14 11.71 -3.82
N ALA A 79 10.55 10.53 -4.26
CA ALA A 79 9.67 9.38 -4.48
C ALA A 79 10.36 8.11 -3.98
N SER A 80 9.59 7.09 -3.60
CA SER A 80 10.17 5.78 -3.32
C SER A 80 10.75 5.17 -4.59
N ALA A 81 11.73 4.27 -4.44
CA ALA A 81 12.37 3.61 -5.58
C ALA A 81 11.37 2.90 -6.52
N ASP A 82 10.30 2.34 -5.95
CA ASP A 82 9.34 1.50 -6.65
C ASP A 82 8.05 2.27 -7.01
N ALA A 83 7.98 3.58 -6.74
CA ALA A 83 6.77 4.41 -6.89
C ALA A 83 6.14 4.42 -8.29
N PHE A 84 6.93 4.13 -9.32
CA PHE A 84 6.51 4.19 -10.73
C PHE A 84 6.78 2.88 -11.47
N GLU A 85 7.05 1.79 -10.74
CA GLU A 85 7.17 0.48 -11.34
C GLU A 85 5.79 -0.10 -11.64
N ALA A 86 5.67 -0.88 -12.72
CA ALA A 86 4.46 -1.66 -12.93
C ALA A 86 4.23 -2.56 -11.71
N PRO A 87 3.00 -2.66 -11.18
CA PRO A 87 2.73 -3.60 -10.10
C PRO A 87 3.16 -4.98 -10.57
N SER A 88 4.26 -5.48 -10.01
CA SER A 88 4.69 -6.84 -10.30
C SER A 88 3.53 -7.74 -9.90
N PRO A 89 3.14 -8.73 -10.72
CA PRO A 89 2.15 -9.73 -10.31
C PRO A 89 2.60 -10.51 -9.06
N LEU A 90 3.88 -10.39 -8.68
CA LEU A 90 4.49 -10.93 -7.46
C LEU A 90 4.75 -9.85 -6.39
N ALA A 91 4.55 -8.56 -6.68
CA ALA A 91 4.59 -7.52 -5.66
C ALA A 91 3.27 -7.56 -4.88
N PRO A 92 3.31 -7.58 -3.53
CA PRO A 92 2.09 -7.48 -2.75
C PRO A 92 1.41 -6.13 -3.07
N PRO A 93 0.10 -6.10 -3.34
CA PRO A 93 -0.63 -4.85 -3.52
C PRO A 93 -0.45 -3.97 -2.28
N ALA A 94 -0.42 -2.65 -2.48
CA ALA A 94 -0.36 -1.66 -1.41
C ALA A 94 -1.26 -2.07 -0.23
N LYS A 95 -0.63 -2.31 0.93
CA LYS A 95 -1.16 -2.93 2.16
C LYS A 95 -2.69 -3.01 2.22
N ARG A 96 -3.25 -4.07 1.63
CA ARG A 96 -4.60 -4.53 1.96
C ARG A 96 -4.42 -5.50 3.11
N PHE A 97 -4.96 -5.18 4.27
CA PHE A 97 -4.95 -6.11 5.39
C PHE A 97 -5.63 -7.41 4.94
N HIS A 98 -4.91 -8.53 4.97
CA HIS A 98 -5.42 -9.78 4.43
C HIS A 98 -6.45 -10.39 5.39
N LEU A 99 -7.70 -10.52 4.91
CA LEU A 99 -8.71 -11.33 5.59
C LEU A 99 -8.39 -12.82 5.38
N PRO A 100 -8.51 -13.67 6.41
CA PRO A 100 -8.43 -15.11 6.25
C PRO A 100 -9.48 -15.62 5.25
N ALA A 101 -9.04 -16.27 4.17
CA ALA A 101 -9.92 -16.89 3.18
C ALA A 101 -10.47 -18.24 3.72
N PRO A 102 -11.79 -18.37 3.94
CA PRO A 102 -12.36 -19.63 4.40
C PRO A 102 -12.31 -20.71 3.30
N LEU A 103 -12.01 -21.97 3.66
CA LEU A 103 -11.97 -23.10 2.72
C LEU A 103 -13.33 -23.50 2.14
N THR A 104 -14.43 -23.03 2.72
CA THR A 104 -15.81 -23.35 2.32
C THR A 104 -16.67 -22.10 2.41
N GLY A 105 -17.58 -21.91 1.45
CA GLY A 105 -18.55 -20.81 1.46
C GLY A 105 -19.46 -20.81 2.70
N LEU A 106 -19.96 -19.63 3.07
CA LEU A 106 -20.98 -19.47 4.10
C LEU A 106 -22.36 -19.74 3.47
N VAL A 107 -23.14 -20.67 4.01
CA VAL A 107 -24.45 -21.08 3.45
C VAL A 107 -25.59 -20.64 4.36
N GLY A 108 -26.59 -19.97 3.79
CA GLY A 108 -27.87 -19.68 4.46
C GLY A 108 -27.78 -18.61 5.55
N ARG A 109 -26.75 -17.74 5.49
CA ARG A 109 -26.50 -16.67 6.47
C ARG A 109 -26.39 -15.29 5.82
N GLU A 110 -26.89 -15.16 4.59
CA GLU A 110 -26.79 -13.93 3.80
C GLU A 110 -27.54 -12.77 4.46
N ARG A 111 -28.63 -13.07 5.16
CA ARG A 111 -29.45 -12.09 5.90
C ARG A 111 -28.67 -11.49 7.06
N GLU A 112 -27.99 -12.32 7.85
CA GLU A 112 -27.17 -11.88 8.97
C GLU A 112 -25.97 -11.05 8.50
N VAL A 113 -25.30 -11.48 7.43
CA VAL A 113 -24.23 -10.69 6.80
C VAL A 113 -24.76 -9.32 6.38
N GLN A 114 -25.90 -9.28 5.70
CA GLN A 114 -26.50 -8.02 5.25
C GLN A 114 -26.88 -7.11 6.42
N ALA A 115 -27.46 -7.66 7.49
CA ALA A 115 -27.79 -6.91 8.70
C ALA A 115 -26.54 -6.29 9.35
N MET A 116 -25.45 -7.05 9.45
CA MET A 116 -24.17 -6.54 9.96
C MET A 116 -23.61 -5.42 9.08
N CYS A 117 -23.62 -5.59 7.75
CA CYS A 117 -23.16 -4.55 6.83
C CYS A 117 -23.99 -3.27 6.95
N LEU A 118 -25.31 -3.38 7.08
CA LEU A 118 -26.21 -2.23 7.26
C LEU A 118 -25.96 -1.52 8.59
N LEU A 119 -25.68 -2.26 9.66
CA LEU A 119 -25.34 -1.69 10.96
C LEU A 119 -23.99 -0.97 10.91
N LEU A 120 -22.94 -1.59 10.38
CA LEU A 120 -21.58 -1.01 10.33
C LEU A 120 -21.46 0.21 9.40
N ARG A 121 -22.39 0.38 8.44
CA ARG A 121 -22.47 1.59 7.61
C ARG A 121 -23.08 2.79 8.34
N LYS A 122 -23.71 2.60 9.50
CA LYS A 122 -24.27 3.70 10.29
C LYS A 122 -23.14 4.45 11.01
N PRO A 123 -23.02 5.78 10.88
CA PRO A 123 -21.89 6.55 11.46
C PRO A 123 -21.70 6.41 12.97
N HIS A 124 -22.77 6.10 13.71
CA HIS A 124 -22.76 5.94 15.16
C HIS A 124 -22.43 4.51 15.63
N VAL A 125 -22.45 3.52 14.75
CA VAL A 125 -22.15 2.13 15.10
C VAL A 125 -20.67 1.86 14.86
N ARG A 126 -19.91 1.67 15.95
CA ARG A 126 -18.46 1.43 15.91
C ARG A 126 -18.05 0.02 16.35
N LEU A 127 -18.97 -0.73 16.94
CA LEU A 127 -18.72 -2.06 17.50
C LEU A 127 -19.95 -2.94 17.31
N ILE A 128 -19.72 -4.16 16.85
CA ILE A 128 -20.71 -5.24 16.82
C ILE A 128 -20.11 -6.44 17.54
N THR A 129 -20.86 -7.00 18.49
CA THR A 129 -20.49 -8.23 19.19
C THR A 129 -21.36 -9.37 18.67
N LEU A 130 -20.73 -10.42 18.15
CA LEU A 130 -21.41 -11.66 17.75
C LEU A 130 -21.36 -12.66 18.90
N THR A 131 -22.53 -13.06 19.39
CA THR A 131 -22.68 -14.07 20.43
C THR A 131 -23.39 -15.31 19.89
N GLY A 132 -23.23 -16.45 20.55
CA GLY A 132 -23.83 -17.72 20.15
C GLY A 132 -22.98 -18.93 20.52
N PRO A 133 -23.51 -20.15 20.37
CA PRO A 133 -22.85 -21.36 20.81
C PRO A 133 -21.51 -21.62 20.10
N PRO A 134 -20.64 -22.48 20.67
CA PRO A 134 -19.45 -22.98 19.98
C PRO A 134 -19.83 -23.58 18.61
N GLY A 135 -19.00 -23.38 17.60
CA GLY A 135 -19.27 -23.93 16.25
C GLY A 135 -20.35 -23.21 15.43
N ALA A 136 -21.08 -22.22 15.97
CA ALA A 136 -22.12 -21.48 15.25
C ALA A 136 -21.64 -20.64 14.03
N GLY A 137 -20.33 -20.66 13.73
CA GLY A 137 -19.78 -19.95 12.58
C GLY A 137 -19.59 -18.44 12.77
N LYS A 138 -19.57 -17.92 14.00
CA LYS A 138 -19.43 -16.48 14.30
C LYS A 138 -18.24 -15.82 13.59
N THR A 139 -17.07 -16.44 13.62
CA THR A 139 -15.88 -15.95 12.92
C THR A 139 -16.08 -15.94 11.40
N ARG A 140 -16.68 -16.99 10.83
CA ARG A 140 -16.99 -17.04 9.40
C ARG A 140 -17.98 -15.96 8.98
N LEU A 141 -19.00 -15.72 9.80
CA LEU A 141 -19.98 -14.66 9.58
C LEU A 141 -19.31 -13.27 9.61
N ALA A 142 -18.43 -13.02 10.58
CA ALA A 142 -17.66 -11.78 10.67
C ALA A 142 -16.75 -11.55 9.46
N LEU A 143 -16.04 -12.60 9.01
CA LEU A 143 -15.18 -12.54 7.83
C LEU A 143 -15.99 -12.26 6.55
N ALA A 144 -17.12 -12.93 6.35
CA ALA A 144 -17.99 -12.68 5.21
C ALA A 144 -18.56 -11.24 5.19
N ALA A 145 -18.87 -10.67 6.37
CA ALA A 145 -19.26 -9.26 6.47
C ALA A 145 -18.10 -8.31 6.20
N ALA A 146 -16.90 -8.63 6.70
CA ALA A 146 -15.67 -7.87 6.47
C ALA A 146 -15.33 -7.77 4.98
N GLU A 147 -15.38 -8.88 4.25
CA GLU A 147 -15.15 -8.92 2.79
C GLU A 147 -16.12 -7.99 2.04
N ARG A 148 -17.42 -8.02 2.38
CA ARG A 148 -18.42 -7.13 1.74
C ARG A 148 -18.26 -5.65 2.10
N LEU A 149 -17.58 -5.37 3.21
CA LEU A 149 -17.36 -4.02 3.71
C LEU A 149 -16.02 -3.44 3.27
N GLU A 150 -15.11 -4.24 2.70
CA GLU A 150 -13.76 -3.80 2.30
C GLU A 150 -13.80 -2.52 1.47
N SER A 151 -14.70 -2.43 0.49
CA SER A 151 -14.87 -1.24 -0.36
C SER A 151 -15.61 -0.07 0.31
N SER A 152 -16.29 -0.31 1.44
CA SER A 152 -17.02 0.71 2.19
C SER A 152 -16.11 1.50 3.14
N PHE A 153 -14.92 0.98 3.45
CA PHE A 153 -13.95 1.62 4.34
C PHE A 153 -12.70 2.02 3.55
N ARG A 154 -12.37 3.33 3.56
CA ARG A 154 -11.23 3.89 2.80
C ARG A 154 -9.90 3.20 3.11
N ASP A 155 -9.72 2.82 4.37
CA ASP A 155 -8.48 2.20 4.88
C ASP A 155 -8.53 0.67 4.90
N GLY A 156 -9.58 0.08 4.31
CA GLY A 156 -9.78 -1.37 4.24
C GLY A 156 -10.26 -1.99 5.55
N VAL A 157 -10.14 -3.31 5.66
CA VAL A 157 -10.61 -4.10 6.81
C VAL A 157 -9.52 -5.07 7.23
N CYS A 158 -9.25 -5.14 8.54
CA CYS A 158 -8.19 -5.98 9.11
C CYS A 158 -8.77 -7.06 10.04
N PHE A 159 -8.13 -8.23 10.09
CA PHE A 159 -8.44 -9.30 11.04
C PHE A 159 -7.33 -9.46 12.08
N ALA A 160 -7.64 -9.21 13.35
CA ALA A 160 -6.75 -9.45 14.48
C ALA A 160 -7.13 -10.76 15.21
N PRO A 161 -6.37 -11.86 15.05
CA PRO A 161 -6.66 -13.12 15.73
C PRO A 161 -6.31 -13.01 17.22
N LEU A 162 -7.33 -12.84 18.07
CA LEU A 162 -7.17 -12.81 19.53
C LEU A 162 -7.39 -14.18 20.20
N ALA A 163 -7.93 -15.17 19.48
CA ALA A 163 -8.19 -16.51 20.00
C ALA A 163 -6.98 -17.22 20.64
N PRO A 164 -5.73 -17.13 20.11
CA PRO A 164 -4.58 -17.77 20.73
C PRO A 164 -3.94 -16.95 21.87
N ILE A 165 -4.47 -15.76 22.19
CA ILE A 165 -3.88 -14.85 23.17
C ILE A 165 -4.46 -15.13 24.55
N SER A 166 -3.62 -15.68 25.44
CA SER A 166 -3.98 -15.94 26.84
C SER A 166 -3.58 -14.82 27.80
N ASP A 167 -2.57 -14.02 27.43
CA ASP A 167 -2.10 -12.89 28.22
C ASP A 167 -2.69 -11.57 27.67
N PRO A 168 -3.50 -10.83 28.45
CA PRO A 168 -4.05 -9.54 28.06
C PRO A 168 -3.00 -8.52 27.63
N ALA A 169 -1.76 -8.59 28.15
CA ALA A 169 -0.68 -7.67 27.78
C ALA A 169 -0.28 -7.81 26.29
N LEU A 170 -0.53 -8.96 25.67
CA LEU A 170 -0.18 -9.24 24.27
C LEU A 170 -1.25 -8.78 23.27
N VAL A 171 -2.42 -8.33 23.73
CA VAL A 171 -3.51 -7.90 22.84
C VAL A 171 -3.08 -6.73 21.95
N VAL A 172 -2.38 -5.75 22.53
CA VAL A 172 -1.90 -4.56 21.79
C VAL A 172 -0.91 -4.97 20.70
N SER A 173 0.04 -5.86 21.02
CA SER A 173 0.99 -6.42 20.05
C SER A 173 0.28 -7.20 18.93
N ALA A 174 -0.71 -8.02 19.27
CA ALA A 174 -1.49 -8.77 18.29
C ALA A 174 -2.23 -7.85 17.30
N ILE A 175 -2.82 -6.75 17.78
CA ILE A 175 -3.48 -5.74 16.94
C ILE A 175 -2.46 -4.99 16.09
N ALA A 176 -1.35 -4.54 16.68
CA ALA A 176 -0.30 -3.81 15.96
C ALA A 176 0.28 -4.67 14.82
N ARG A 177 0.51 -5.96 15.07
CA ARG A 177 0.99 -6.91 14.07
C ARG A 177 -0.03 -7.14 12.94
N ALA A 178 -1.32 -7.22 13.26
CA ALA A 178 -2.37 -7.32 12.26
C ALA A 178 -2.46 -6.07 11.38
N LEU A 179 -2.14 -4.89 11.93
CA LEU A 179 -2.03 -3.62 11.22
C LEU A 179 -0.65 -3.39 10.58
N GLU A 180 0.25 -4.37 10.63
CA GLU A 180 1.62 -4.29 10.13
C GLU A 180 2.40 -3.06 10.66
N ILE A 181 2.13 -2.66 11.91
CA ILE A 181 2.84 -1.63 12.64
C ILE A 181 4.08 -2.28 13.26
N SER A 182 5.26 -1.72 12.97
CA SER A 182 6.51 -2.21 13.53
C SER A 182 6.66 -1.81 15.00
N GLU A 183 6.94 -2.78 15.85
CA GLU A 183 7.40 -2.53 17.22
C GLU A 183 8.79 -1.90 17.13
N SER A 184 8.92 -0.63 17.53
CA SER A 184 10.21 0.05 17.61
C SER A 184 10.67 0.11 19.06
N SER A 185 11.91 -0.29 19.31
CA SER A 185 12.50 -0.35 20.64
C SER A 185 12.41 1.02 21.33
N GLY A 186 11.69 1.10 22.46
CA GLY A 186 11.65 2.29 23.32
C GLY A 186 10.43 3.20 23.18
N ARG A 187 9.44 2.91 22.32
CA ARG A 187 8.14 3.60 22.34
C ARG A 187 7.03 2.72 22.91
N ASP A 188 6.09 3.34 23.61
CA ASP A 188 4.85 2.69 24.03
C ASP A 188 4.01 2.31 22.78
N LEU A 189 3.88 1.00 22.56
CA LEU A 189 3.16 0.45 21.40
C LEU A 189 1.69 0.88 21.37
N LEU A 190 1.06 1.06 22.54
CA LEU A 190 -0.32 1.52 22.62
C LEU A 190 -0.46 2.96 22.13
N ALA A 191 0.50 3.82 22.49
CA ALA A 191 0.55 5.20 22.00
C ALA A 191 0.72 5.26 20.48
N VAL A 192 1.63 4.45 19.92
CA VAL A 192 1.84 4.34 18.47
C VAL A 192 0.59 3.84 17.76
N LEU A 193 -0.06 2.80 18.29
CA LEU A 193 -1.30 2.26 17.75
C LEU A 193 -2.42 3.30 17.75
N ARG A 194 -2.56 4.08 18.84
CA ARG A 194 -3.54 5.15 18.94
C ARG A 194 -3.30 6.25 17.93
N GLU A 195 -2.05 6.72 17.81
CA GLU A 195 -1.67 7.75 16.84
C GLU A 195 -1.97 7.28 15.40
N PHE A 196 -1.65 6.02 15.09
CA PHE A 196 -1.96 5.42 13.80
C PHE A 196 -3.46 5.40 13.50
N LEU A 197 -4.29 4.97 14.45
CA LEU A 197 -5.75 4.88 14.28
C LEU A 197 -6.46 6.23 14.32
N CYS A 198 -5.89 7.26 14.96
CA CYS A 198 -6.46 8.62 14.96
C CYS A 198 -6.24 9.37 13.64
N ASN A 199 -5.23 9.01 12.86
CA ASN A 199 -4.90 9.64 11.58
C ASN A 199 -5.64 9.01 10.39
N LYS A 200 -6.67 8.21 10.66
CA LYS A 200 -7.49 7.46 9.70
C LYS A 200 -8.93 7.99 9.73
#